data_AF-A0A0G4M0U8-F1
#
_entry.id   AF-A0A0G4M0U8-F1
#
_cell.length_a   1.000
_cell.length_b   1.000
_cell.length_c   1.000
_cell.angle_alpha   90.00
_cell.angle_beta   90.00
_cell.angle_gamma   90.00
#
_symmetry.space_group_name_H-M   'P 1'
#
loop_
_entity.id
_entity.type
_entity.pdbx_description
1 polymer ?
#
loop_
_entity_poly.entity_id
_entity_poly.type
_entity_poly.pdbx_seq_one_letter_code
_entity_poly.pdbx_strand_id
1 'polypeptide(L)'
;MADQFEVPKPLVELFEQIEENIALTQLGSSKWYMITLAALVGSNDPDLCADLYTHLLTKPEFSTPEQRQELVRRLREGLFKTISVVVDLLLYKVCVEEQKQDPTVTTRNAIRPDAVPGDL
;
A
#
# COMPACT_ATOMS: atom_id res chain seq x y z
N MET A 1 -23.70 4.95 -18.15
CA MET A 1 -24.02 5.76 -16.96
C MET A 1 -22.69 6.27 -16.45
N ALA A 2 -22.40 7.55 -16.67
CA ALA A 2 -21.17 8.16 -16.19
C ALA A 2 -21.39 8.47 -14.71
N ASP A 3 -20.87 7.60 -13.85
CA ASP A 3 -20.71 7.94 -12.45
C ASP A 3 -19.74 9.11 -12.40
N GLN A 4 -20.25 10.29 -12.02
CA GLN A 4 -19.40 11.44 -11.77
C GLN A 4 -18.68 11.11 -10.47
N PHE A 5 -17.43 10.64 -10.58
CA PHE A 5 -16.51 10.51 -9.46
C PHE A 5 -16.22 11.92 -8.92
N GLU A 6 -17.17 12.47 -8.17
CA GLU A 6 -16.99 13.68 -7.40
C GLU A 6 -16.44 13.25 -6.04
N VAL A 7 -15.19 13.62 -5.77
CA VAL A 7 -14.53 13.29 -4.51
C VAL A 7 -15.37 13.87 -3.36
N PRO A 8 -15.79 13.05 -2.39
CA PRO A 8 -16.54 13.53 -1.24
C PRO A 8 -15.84 14.70 -0.55
N LYS A 9 -16.56 15.78 -0.24
CA LYS A 9 -16.00 16.98 0.43
C LYS A 9 -15.13 16.67 1.67
N PRO A 10 -15.53 15.74 2.56
CA PRO A 10 -14.70 15.38 3.72
C PRO A 10 -13.34 14.78 3.33
N LEU A 11 -13.27 14.06 2.21
CA LEU A 11 -12.02 13.50 1.70
C LEU A 11 -11.12 14.58 1.09
N VAL A 12 -11.71 15.57 0.42
CA VAL A 12 -10.95 16.74 -0.07
C VAL A 12 -10.31 17.48 1.10
N GLU A 13 -11.08 17.79 2.15
CA GLU A 13 -10.57 18.44 3.37
C GLU A 13 -9.46 17.60 4.03
N LEU A 14 -9.62 16.28 4.08
CA LEU A 14 -8.59 15.38 4.60
C LEU A 14 -7.30 15.45 3.77
N PHE A 15 -7.40 15.43 2.44
CA PHE A 15 -6.23 15.50 1.56
C PHE A 15 -5.49 16.84 1.69
N GLU A 16 -6.22 17.94 1.78
CA GLU A 16 -5.65 19.27 2.02
C GLU A 16 -4.94 19.35 3.39
N GLN A 17 -5.57 18.83 4.45
CA GLN A 17 -4.93 18.78 5.78
C GLN A 17 -3.66 17.93 5.77
N ILE A 18 -3.65 16.80 5.06
CA ILE A 18 -2.46 15.95 4.94
C ILE A 18 -1.35 16.70 4.19
N GLU A 19 -1.69 17.37 3.10
CA GLU A 19 -0.74 18.18 2.34
C GLU A 19 -0.13 19.28 3.20
N GLU A 20 -0.94 20.04 3.93
CA GLU A 20 -0.47 21.09 4.84
C GLU A 20 0.46 20.53 5.93
N ASN A 21 0.04 19.44 6.58
CA ASN A 21 0.85 18.79 7.63
C ASN A 21 2.18 18.27 7.09
N ILE A 22 2.19 17.69 5.89
CA ILE A 22 3.42 17.15 5.28
C ILE A 22 4.29 18.27 4.72
N ALA A 23 3.71 19.38 4.25
CA ALA A 23 4.46 20.56 3.81
C ALA A 23 5.29 21.20 4.94
N LEU A 24 4.87 21.03 6.20
CA LEU A 24 5.64 21.45 7.38
C LEU A 24 6.84 20.54 7.68
N THR A 25 6.95 19.38 7.01
CA THR A 25 8.05 18.42 7.19
C THR A 25 9.15 18.60 6.14
N GLN A 26 10.33 18.02 6.40
CA GLN A 26 11.45 18.02 5.45
C GLN A 26 11.19 17.16 4.19
N LEU A 27 10.06 16.46 4.10
CA LEU A 27 9.77 15.52 3.02
C LEU A 27 9.38 16.21 1.69
N GLY A 28 9.01 17.49 1.77
CA GLY A 28 8.68 18.34 0.63
C GLY A 28 7.25 18.17 0.11
N SER A 29 6.70 19.25 -0.44
CA SER A 29 5.32 19.33 -0.96
C SER A 29 5.03 18.38 -2.13
N SER A 30 6.05 17.81 -2.78
CA SER A 30 5.88 17.01 -4.01
C SER A 30 5.67 15.51 -3.79
N LYS A 31 5.60 15.05 -2.52
CA LYS A 31 5.53 13.60 -2.19
C LYS A 31 4.47 13.22 -1.16
N TRP A 32 3.67 14.16 -0.66
CA TRP A 32 2.65 13.88 0.36
C TRP A 32 1.66 12.78 -0.08
N TYR A 33 1.24 12.82 -1.34
CA TYR A 33 0.29 11.86 -1.91
C TYR A 33 0.81 10.42 -1.92
N MET A 34 2.12 10.19 -1.89
CA MET A 34 2.69 8.84 -1.79
C MET A 34 2.50 8.22 -0.41
N ILE A 35 2.59 9.05 0.64
CA ILE A 35 2.33 8.60 2.02
C ILE A 35 0.84 8.32 2.17
N THR A 36 0.01 9.24 1.69
CA THR A 36 -1.45 9.07 1.68
C THR A 36 -1.82 7.78 0.94
N LEU A 37 -1.28 7.57 -0.26
CA LEU A 37 -1.49 6.35 -1.03
C LEU A 37 -1.09 5.09 -0.26
N ALA A 38 0.06 5.10 0.41
CA ALA A 38 0.51 3.96 1.20
C ALA A 38 -0.44 3.66 2.38
N ALA A 39 -0.98 4.68 3.03
CA ALA A 39 -1.97 4.54 4.09
C ALA A 39 -3.31 3.98 3.56
N LEU A 40 -3.77 4.48 2.41
CA LEU A 40 -5.00 4.03 1.75
C LEU A 40 -4.91 2.57 1.28
N VAL A 41 -3.75 2.13 0.78
CA VAL A 41 -3.55 0.71 0.44
C VAL A 41 -3.76 -0.19 1.66
N GLY A 42 -3.36 0.27 2.84
CA GLY A 42 -3.57 -0.45 4.09
C GLY A 42 -5.05 -0.62 4.48
N SER A 43 -5.96 0.26 4.01
CA SER A 43 -7.38 0.16 4.31
C SER A 43 -8.15 -0.83 3.43
N ASN A 44 -7.52 -1.38 2.38
CA ASN A 44 -8.13 -2.25 1.37
C ASN A 44 -9.32 -1.61 0.63
N ASP A 45 -9.37 -0.28 0.52
CA ASP A 45 -10.42 0.43 -0.19
C ASP A 45 -9.87 1.02 -1.51
N PRO A 46 -10.20 0.43 -2.67
CA PRO A 46 -9.71 0.90 -3.96
C PRO A 46 -10.35 2.23 -4.39
N ASP A 47 -11.55 2.55 -3.91
CA ASP A 47 -12.28 3.76 -4.31
C ASP A 47 -11.59 5.01 -3.74
N LEU A 48 -11.06 4.93 -2.51
CA LEU A 48 -10.27 6.01 -1.93
C LEU A 48 -9.00 6.34 -2.73
N CYS A 49 -8.40 5.35 -3.39
CA CYS A 49 -7.25 5.57 -4.26
C CYS A 49 -7.64 6.29 -5.56
N ALA A 50 -8.83 5.99 -6.09
CA ALA A 50 -9.39 6.69 -7.24
C ALA A 50 -9.78 8.14 -6.90
N ASP A 51 -10.32 8.36 -5.71
CA ASP A 51 -10.63 9.69 -5.19
C ASP A 51 -9.38 10.56 -5.01
N LEU A 52 -8.30 9.98 -4.45
CA LEU A 52 -7.01 10.66 -4.34
C LEU A 52 -6.47 11.06 -5.72
N TYR A 53 -6.54 10.18 -6.71
CA TYR A 53 -6.13 10.51 -8.08
C TYR A 53 -6.97 11.64 -8.66
N THR A 54 -8.29 11.60 -8.48
CA THR A 54 -9.21 12.63 -8.97
C THR A 54 -8.94 13.99 -8.32
N HIS A 55 -8.66 14.02 -7.01
CA HIS A 55 -8.22 15.22 -6.32
C HIS A 55 -6.87 15.75 -6.84
N LEU A 56 -5.90 14.87 -7.13
CA LEU A 56 -4.64 15.31 -7.72
C LEU A 56 -4.82 15.95 -9.09
N LEU A 57 -5.78 15.51 -9.89
CA LEU A 57 -6.07 16.11 -11.19
C LEU A 57 -6.58 17.56 -11.12
N THR A 58 -7.11 18.00 -9.97
CA THR A 58 -7.54 19.40 -9.79
C THR A 58 -6.36 20.34 -9.54
N LYS A 59 -5.16 19.81 -9.25
CA LYS A 59 -3.96 20.61 -9.01
C LYS A 59 -3.28 21.05 -10.31
N PRO A 60 -2.76 22.29 -10.37
CA PRO A 60 -2.12 22.82 -11.58
C PRO A 60 -0.84 22.05 -11.96
N GLU A 61 -0.23 21.35 -11.00
CA GLU A 61 0.98 20.55 -11.13
C GLU A 61 0.81 19.33 -12.06
N PHE A 62 -0.43 18.90 -12.28
CA PHE A 62 -0.78 17.73 -13.09
C PHE A 62 -1.69 18.09 -14.28
N SER A 63 -1.65 19.36 -14.71
CA SER A 63 -2.51 19.86 -15.78
C SER A 63 -2.12 19.33 -17.17
N THR A 64 -0.86 18.94 -17.41
CA THR A 64 -0.44 18.44 -18.73
C THR A 64 -0.59 16.91 -18.87
N PRO A 65 -0.81 16.39 -20.08
CA PRO A 65 -0.87 14.95 -20.32
C PRO A 65 0.38 14.19 -19.87
N GLU A 66 1.58 14.77 -20.08
CA GLU A 66 2.87 14.17 -19.71
C GLU A 66 3.00 14.06 -18.19
N GLN A 67 2.58 15.10 -17.45
CA GLN A 67 2.57 15.10 -15.99
C GLN A 67 1.60 14.04 -15.44
N ARG A 68 0.42 13.90 -16.05
CA ARG A 68 -0.55 12.87 -15.65
C ARG A 68 -0.02 11.46 -15.90
N GLN A 69 0.65 11.22 -17.03
CA GLN A 69 1.25 9.91 -17.30
C GLN A 69 2.33 9.57 -16.29
N GLU A 70 3.21 10.53 -15.98
CA GLU A 70 4.24 10.36 -14.97
C GLU A 70 3.65 10.14 -13.57
N LEU A 71 2.59 10.86 -13.22
CA LEU A 71 1.85 10.64 -11.97
C LEU A 71 1.28 9.21 -11.90
N VAL A 72 0.56 8.76 -12.94
CA VAL A 72 -0.04 7.41 -12.97
C VAL A 72 1.05 6.33 -12.87
N ARG A 73 2.19 6.50 -13.54
CA ARG A 73 3.33 5.58 -13.44
C ARG A 73 3.82 5.50 -11.99
N ARG A 74 4.03 6.64 -11.35
CA ARG A 74 4.46 6.73 -9.96
C ARG A 74 3.46 6.12 -8.99
N LEU A 75 2.17 6.43 -9.14
CA LEU A 75 1.10 5.83 -8.32
C LEU A 75 1.07 4.31 -8.48
N ARG A 76 1.18 3.80 -9.71
CA ARG A 76 1.23 2.35 -9.97
C ARG A 76 2.43 1.69 -9.30
N GLU A 77 3.62 2.28 -9.41
CA GLU A 77 4.82 1.77 -8.75
C GLU A 77 4.71 1.81 -7.22
N GLY A 78 4.13 2.88 -6.67
CA GLY A 78 3.87 3.01 -5.24
C GLY A 78 2.89 1.95 -4.74
N LEU A 79 1.74 1.81 -5.42
CA LEU A 79 0.73 0.79 -5.13
C LEU A 79 1.32 -0.61 -5.13
N PHE A 80 2.07 -0.97 -6.18
CA PHE A 80 2.67 -2.29 -6.29
C PHE A 80 3.64 -2.57 -5.14
N LYS A 81 4.52 -1.61 -4.82
CA LYS A 81 5.48 -1.74 -3.72
C LYS A 81 4.77 -1.89 -2.37
N THR A 82 3.75 -1.08 -2.10
CA THR A 82 3.02 -1.13 -0.84
C THR A 82 2.20 -2.42 -0.71
N ILE A 83 1.51 -2.84 -1.77
CA ILE A 83 0.76 -4.10 -1.79
C ILE A 83 1.68 -5.30 -1.51
N SER A 84 2.88 -5.35 -2.11
CA SER A 84 3.83 -6.43 -1.82
C SER A 84 4.14 -6.55 -0.33
N VAL A 85 4.38 -5.42 0.35
CA VAL A 85 4.64 -5.41 1.79
C VAL A 85 3.42 -5.83 2.61
N VAL A 86 2.22 -5.35 2.25
CA VAL A 86 0.98 -5.68 2.97
C VAL A 86 0.63 -7.16 2.82
N VAL A 87 0.75 -7.71 1.61
CA VAL A 87 0.47 -9.13 1.33
C VAL A 87 1.42 -10.04 2.08
N ASP A 88 2.73 -9.74 2.09
CA ASP A 88 3.71 -10.52 2.84
C ASP A 88 3.41 -10.52 4.35
N LEU A 89 3.01 -9.36 4.90
CA LEU A 89 2.64 -9.26 6.31
C LEU A 89 1.36 -10.04 6.64
N LEU A 90 0.35 -10.01 5.77
CA LEU A 90 -0.89 -10.78 5.93
C LEU A 90 -0.61 -12.29 5.88
N LEU A 91 0.20 -12.76 4.93
CA LEU A 91 0.61 -14.17 4.85
C LEU A 91 1.37 -14.61 6.10
N TYR A 92 2.28 -13.79 6.62
CA TYR A 92 2.96 -14.07 7.87
C TYR A 92 1.97 -14.21 9.04
N LYS A 93 0.99 -13.31 9.14
CA LYS A 93 -0.04 -13.37 10.19
C LYS A 93 -0.91 -14.61 10.07
N VAL A 94 -1.33 -14.98 8.86
CA VAL A 94 -2.05 -16.23 8.60
C VAL A 94 -1.20 -17.42 9.05
N CYS A 95 0.07 -17.50 8.63
CA CYS A 95 0.99 -18.54 9.08
C CYS A 95 1.12 -18.60 10.62
N VAL A 96 1.19 -17.46 11.30
CA VAL A 96 1.27 -17.41 12.77
C VAL A 96 -0.02 -17.90 13.42
N GLU A 97 -1.20 -17.54 12.89
CA GLU A 97 -2.48 -18.03 13.42
C GLU A 97 -2.66 -19.54 13.17
N GLU A 98 -2.27 -20.04 11.99
CA GLU A 98 -2.25 -21.48 11.70
C GLU A 98 -1.36 -22.25 12.68
N GLN A 99 -0.19 -21.71 13.06
CA GLN A 99 0.69 -22.33 14.07
C GLN A 99 0.08 -22.34 15.48
N LYS A 100 -0.80 -21.39 15.82
CA LYS A 100 -1.54 -21.42 17.10
C LYS A 100 -2.64 -22.47 17.08
N GLN A 101 -3.30 -22.64 15.94
CA GLN A 101 -4.41 -23.59 15.76
C GLN A 101 -3.90 -25.04 15.72
N ASP A 102 -2.74 -25.27 15.10
CA ASP A 102 -2.06 -26.57 15.04
C ASP A 102 -0.58 -26.46 15.47
N PRO A 103 -0.30 -26.62 16.79
CA PRO A 103 1.06 -26.55 17.31
C PRO A 103 1.95 -27.73 16.85
N THR A 104 1.40 -28.74 16.16
CA THR A 104 2.17 -29.88 15.64
C THR A 104 2.80 -29.65 14.25
N VAL A 105 2.48 -28.56 13.56
CA VAL A 105 3.03 -28.25 12.21
C VAL A 105 4.49 -27.77 12.23
N THR A 106 5.05 -27.37 13.39
CA THR A 106 6.45 -26.91 13.49
C THR A 106 7.51 -28.01 13.34
N THR A 107 7.18 -29.30 13.47
CA THR A 107 8.20 -30.37 13.55
C THR A 107 8.57 -31.03 12.20
N ARG A 108 8.13 -30.50 11.04
CA ARG A 108 8.57 -31.06 9.73
C ARG A 108 9.79 -30.37 9.13
N ASN A 109 10.08 -29.12 9.49
CA ASN A 109 11.20 -28.35 8.95
C ASN A 109 12.28 -28.00 9.99
N ALA A 110 12.13 -28.42 11.24
CA ALA A 110 13.19 -28.33 12.24
C ALA A 110 13.94 -29.68 12.30
N ILE A 111 15.20 -29.66 11.84
CA ILE A 111 16.28 -30.60 12.20
C ILE A 111 16.28 -31.94 11.44
N ARG A 112 17.10 -32.00 10.38
CA ARG A 112 17.91 -33.20 10.09
C ARG A 112 19.36 -32.80 9.73
N PRO A 113 20.20 -32.39 10.71
CA PRO A 113 21.64 -32.26 10.54
C PRO A 113 22.40 -33.60 10.65
N ASP A 114 21.70 -34.73 10.76
CA ASP A 114 22.28 -36.04 11.08
C ASP A 114 21.64 -37.16 10.24
N ALA A 115 21.99 -37.19 8.96
CA ALA A 115 22.11 -38.45 8.23
C ALA A 115 23.61 -38.72 8.10
N VAL A 116 24.15 -39.73 8.77
CA VAL A 116 24.60 -41.06 8.28
C VAL A 116 25.46 -41.65 9.44
N PRO A 117 25.70 -42.97 9.66
CA PRO A 117 25.25 -44.22 9.00
C PRO A 117 24.63 -45.26 9.97
N GLY A 118 23.94 -46.28 9.43
CA GLY A 118 23.73 -47.58 10.08
C GLY A 118 23.77 -48.65 8.98
N ASP A 119 24.78 -49.51 8.95
CA ASP A 119 24.85 -50.78 9.69
C ASP A 119 23.69 -51.71 9.32
N LEU A 120 23.93 -52.50 8.27
CA LEU A 120 23.41 -53.84 8.01
C LEU A 120 24.58 -54.71 7.53
#